data_AF-M4FGE2-F1
#
_entry.id   AF-M4FGE2-F1
#
_cell.length_a   1.000
_cell.length_b   1.000
_cell.length_c   1.000
_cell.angle_alpha   90.00
_cell.angle_beta   90.00
_cell.angle_gamma   90.00
#
_symmetry.space_group_name_H-M   'P 1'
#
loop_
_entity.id
_entity.type
_entity.pdbx_description
1 polymer ?
#
loop_
_entity_poly.entity_id
_entity_poly.type
_entity_poly.pdbx_seq_one_letter_code
_entity_poly.pdbx_strand_id
1 'polypeptide(L)'
;MDIPPMKNPMDDLFGEDSDNDSRSSLSKSSSSGNASSSSSSGSASSSGASSSKGGDGDGGGADSSSSSDSGSSGGREDHGGDSYRSNDNVDSGSYPYEEEEDDERDLFGSDNEDYTKTPALSTYSIPVLPAGWSSDNNGGRGGMGRGRWGNGRGGAGLLPRPGPFPGGRGGRGGFGGRYQNYQRDERFVSELKLSKSKETLSRKSTVFQEPCELTSYSRVEGGEVFFDERGLRLFKRHVSEDIGADLNQGYDTFIEKIDLGSEGFGDFLASIRAKNISLENIHFVTFRNNLNKILGAAYNRNEPWEMGVHKRNGTIYLDVHKLPERPQSDLDRRRCYWGYCFESLATEDPGRAYGEDIHHVDANVEFVSVVKTKLGAHRVLMGAEMDCCDETDEGRRIYIELKTSRELDDRTVERFEREKLLKFWIQSFVAGVPYILVGYRDDGGRLVRTERLRTKDIARRARLKNYWQGGVCLAFADEVLCWLYGTVKENEDYTLQFVHPFIRLELLQAQSCPDAITNHVHLLQHPSSPPPPPPSTSVTL
;
A
#
# COMPACT_ATOMS: atom_id res chain seq x y z
N MET A 1 -28.69 -18.11 -17.83
CA MET A 1 -28.88 -16.82 -17.14
C MET A 1 -27.49 -16.44 -16.69
N ASP A 2 -26.82 -15.66 -17.52
CA ASP A 2 -25.39 -15.38 -17.39
C ASP A 2 -25.19 -14.33 -16.31
N ILE A 3 -24.58 -14.76 -15.21
CA ILE A 3 -24.18 -13.89 -14.11
C ILE A 3 -22.93 -13.15 -14.56
N PRO A 4 -22.88 -11.81 -14.49
CA PRO A 4 -21.70 -11.06 -14.89
C PRO A 4 -20.53 -11.33 -13.92
N PRO A 5 -19.28 -11.40 -14.42
CA PRO A 5 -18.12 -11.65 -13.57
C PRO A 5 -17.88 -10.46 -12.62
N MET A 6 -17.85 -10.75 -11.31
CA MET A 6 -17.53 -9.80 -10.24
C MET A 6 -16.07 -10.00 -9.78
N LYS A 7 -15.38 -8.88 -9.45
CA LYS A 7 -13.91 -8.69 -9.56
C LYS A 7 -13.19 -8.21 -8.27
N ASN A 8 -11.87 -8.47 -8.27
CA ASN A 8 -10.81 -8.61 -7.24
C ASN A 8 -10.49 -7.58 -6.11
N PRO A 9 -10.10 -8.05 -4.89
CA PRO A 9 -9.75 -7.23 -3.72
C PRO A 9 -8.25 -7.06 -3.42
N MET A 10 -7.32 -7.74 -4.12
CA MET A 10 -5.88 -7.71 -3.81
C MET A 10 -5.06 -6.68 -4.60
N ASP A 11 -5.58 -6.17 -5.73
CA ASP A 11 -4.97 -5.06 -6.48
C ASP A 11 -5.31 -3.68 -5.90
N ASP A 12 -6.20 -3.64 -4.91
CA ASP A 12 -6.79 -2.41 -4.42
C ASP A 12 -5.80 -1.70 -3.46
N LEU A 13 -5.14 -0.67 -4.01
CA LEU A 13 -4.05 0.19 -3.51
C LEU A 13 -2.64 -0.13 -4.05
N PHE A 14 -2.33 -1.36 -4.49
CA PHE A 14 -0.96 -1.79 -4.86
C PHE A 14 -0.80 -2.46 -6.23
N GLY A 15 -1.89 -2.85 -6.89
CA GLY A 15 -1.90 -3.21 -8.30
C GLY A 15 -1.73 -1.96 -9.17
N GLU A 16 -1.17 -2.11 -10.38
CA GLU A 16 -0.82 -0.99 -11.25
C GLU A 16 -1.96 0.05 -11.38
N ASP A 17 -1.74 1.25 -10.83
CA ASP A 17 -2.57 2.42 -11.16
C ASP A 17 -2.63 2.55 -12.69
N SER A 18 -3.84 2.57 -13.26
CA SER A 18 -4.02 3.00 -14.65
C SER A 18 -3.43 4.42 -14.75
N ASP A 19 -2.22 4.55 -15.30
CA ASP A 19 -1.56 5.81 -15.63
C ASP A 19 -2.44 6.55 -16.66
N ASN A 20 -3.45 7.27 -16.16
CA ASN A 20 -4.33 8.07 -16.98
C ASN A 20 -3.87 9.53 -16.92
N ASP A 21 -2.84 9.84 -17.71
CA ASP A 21 -2.28 11.19 -17.91
C ASP A 21 -3.22 12.10 -18.73
N SER A 22 -4.50 12.16 -18.38
CA SER A 22 -5.46 13.02 -19.09
C SER A 22 -6.36 13.81 -18.16
N ARG A 23 -5.76 14.81 -17.48
CA ARG A 23 -6.49 15.97 -16.94
C ARG A 23 -5.70 17.28 -17.04
N SER A 24 -5.73 17.92 -18.22
CA SER A 24 -6.04 19.37 -18.35
C SER A 24 -5.99 19.81 -19.82
N SER A 25 -7.08 19.66 -20.56
CA SER A 25 -7.35 20.53 -21.72
C SER A 25 -8.65 21.28 -21.45
N LEU A 26 -8.49 22.51 -21.00
CA LEU A 26 -9.55 23.52 -20.90
C LEU A 26 -10.31 23.58 -22.23
N SER A 27 -11.57 23.18 -22.21
CA SER A 27 -12.50 23.38 -23.31
C SER A 27 -12.80 24.88 -23.45
N LYS A 28 -12.10 25.53 -24.39
CA LYS A 28 -12.58 26.80 -24.95
C LYS A 28 -13.67 26.48 -25.97
N SER A 29 -14.89 26.83 -25.62
CA SER A 29 -16.02 26.95 -26.52
C SER A 29 -15.76 28.00 -27.60
N SER A 30 -15.86 27.62 -28.87
CA SER A 30 -16.16 28.56 -29.96
C SER A 30 -17.10 27.89 -30.95
N SER A 31 -18.19 28.59 -31.22
CA SER A 31 -19.35 28.20 -32.00
C SER A 31 -19.15 28.33 -33.51
N SER A 32 -19.75 27.38 -34.24
CA SER A 32 -20.45 27.47 -35.53
C SER A 32 -19.73 27.96 -36.79
N GLY A 33 -19.75 27.10 -37.82
CA GLY A 33 -19.63 27.47 -39.22
C GLY A 33 -19.89 26.26 -40.15
N ASN A 34 -21.07 26.21 -40.77
CA ASN A 34 -21.43 25.26 -41.82
C ASN A 34 -20.51 25.39 -43.05
N ALA A 35 -20.11 24.26 -43.65
CA ALA A 35 -19.97 24.15 -45.10
C ALA A 35 -19.91 22.66 -45.55
N SER A 36 -20.79 22.33 -46.49
CA SER A 36 -20.91 21.10 -47.25
C SER A 36 -20.01 21.10 -48.50
N SER A 37 -19.42 19.96 -48.89
CA SER A 37 -19.09 19.51 -50.28
C SER A 37 -18.10 18.33 -50.22
N SER A 38 -18.51 17.11 -50.58
CA SER A 38 -18.45 16.45 -51.91
C SER A 38 -17.12 15.75 -52.24
N SER A 39 -17.18 14.41 -52.24
CA SER A 39 -16.66 13.42 -53.23
C SER A 39 -15.34 13.65 -53.98
N SER A 40 -14.49 12.60 -53.98
CA SER A 40 -13.80 11.92 -55.12
C SER A 40 -12.46 11.32 -54.63
N SER A 41 -12.33 10.00 -54.49
CA SER A 41 -11.90 9.00 -55.50
C SER A 41 -10.48 9.18 -56.03
N GLY A 42 -9.66 8.13 -55.95
CA GLY A 42 -8.62 7.91 -56.97
C GLY A 42 -7.26 7.35 -56.52
N SER A 43 -7.17 6.02 -56.60
CA SER A 43 -6.08 5.24 -57.24
C SER A 43 -4.67 5.16 -56.64
N ALA A 44 -4.25 3.90 -56.62
CA ALA A 44 -2.94 3.32 -56.33
C ALA A 44 -1.93 3.42 -57.50
N SER A 45 -0.76 2.78 -57.28
CA SER A 45 0.41 2.52 -58.14
C SER A 45 1.52 3.59 -58.07
N SER A 46 2.83 3.30 -58.03
CA SER A 46 3.61 2.06 -57.97
C SER A 46 5.10 2.39 -57.77
N SER A 47 5.87 1.37 -57.34
CA SER A 47 7.27 1.04 -57.70
C SER A 47 8.46 1.93 -57.26
N GLY A 48 9.46 1.26 -56.68
CA GLY A 48 10.84 1.77 -56.58
C GLY A 48 11.73 0.95 -55.65
N ALA A 49 12.04 -0.30 -56.02
CA ALA A 49 13.09 -1.10 -55.38
C ALA A 49 14.47 -0.72 -55.94
N SER A 50 15.50 -0.72 -55.10
CA SER A 50 16.86 -1.07 -55.55
C SER A 50 17.65 -1.69 -54.41
N SER A 51 18.16 -2.87 -54.72
CA SER A 51 19.11 -3.69 -53.98
C SER A 51 20.50 -3.49 -54.57
N SER A 52 21.55 -3.64 -53.75
CA SER A 52 22.90 -3.92 -54.25
C SER A 52 23.56 -4.96 -53.35
N LYS A 53 24.17 -5.95 -54.02
CA LYS A 53 24.84 -7.14 -53.50
C LYS A 53 26.26 -7.16 -54.10
N GLY A 54 27.18 -7.83 -53.41
CA GLY A 54 28.47 -8.32 -53.90
C GLY A 54 29.65 -7.51 -53.37
N GLY A 55 30.71 -8.07 -52.79
CA GLY A 55 31.24 -9.44 -52.82
C GLY A 55 32.76 -9.36 -52.99
N ASP A 56 33.48 -10.39 -52.56
CA ASP A 56 34.95 -10.61 -52.56
C ASP A 56 35.68 -10.09 -51.30
N GLY A 57 36.57 -10.82 -50.62
CA GLY A 57 37.10 -12.17 -50.81
C GLY A 57 38.35 -12.38 -49.93
N ASP A 58 38.38 -13.53 -49.26
CA ASP A 58 39.53 -14.40 -48.96
C ASP A 58 40.62 -14.04 -47.92
N GLY A 59 41.12 -15.10 -47.23
CA GLY A 59 42.53 -15.18 -46.81
C GLY A 59 42.91 -15.40 -45.33
N GLY A 60 42.66 -16.59 -44.77
CA GLY A 60 43.68 -17.49 -44.16
C GLY A 60 44.47 -17.15 -42.86
N GLY A 61 44.63 -18.19 -42.02
CA GLY A 61 45.77 -18.42 -41.10
C GLY A 61 45.49 -18.14 -39.61
N ALA A 62 45.21 -19.12 -38.75
CA ALA A 62 46.08 -20.18 -38.18
C ALA A 62 46.71 -19.79 -36.81
N ASP A 63 46.67 -20.77 -35.90
CA ASP A 63 47.62 -21.04 -34.79
C ASP A 63 47.34 -20.54 -33.34
N SER A 64 46.76 -21.48 -32.58
CA SER A 64 47.35 -22.18 -31.42
C SER A 64 47.60 -21.50 -30.05
N SER A 65 47.03 -22.19 -29.05
CA SER A 65 47.65 -22.72 -27.80
C SER A 65 47.98 -21.83 -26.59
N SER A 66 47.26 -22.14 -25.49
CA SER A 66 47.73 -22.49 -24.12
C SER A 66 48.56 -21.45 -23.34
N SER A 67 48.47 -21.25 -22.03
CA SER A 67 48.45 -22.16 -20.85
C SER A 67 48.36 -21.21 -19.63
N SER A 68 47.48 -21.40 -18.63
CA SER A 68 47.70 -22.09 -17.33
C SER A 68 48.66 -21.42 -16.33
N ASP A 69 48.31 -21.65 -15.06
CA ASP A 69 49.01 -21.41 -13.76
C ASP A 69 48.82 -20.05 -13.07
N SER A 70 48.44 -19.91 -11.79
CA SER A 70 48.23 -20.73 -10.56
C SER A 70 49.14 -20.30 -9.39
N GLY A 71 48.53 -20.23 -8.20
CA GLY A 71 49.19 -20.23 -6.87
C GLY A 71 49.73 -18.88 -6.36
N SER A 72 49.85 -18.62 -5.05
CA SER A 72 49.44 -19.29 -3.81
C SER A 72 49.91 -18.41 -2.63
N SER A 73 49.24 -18.50 -1.47
CA SER A 73 49.75 -18.21 -0.10
C SER A 73 50.22 -16.77 0.24
N GLY A 74 50.05 -16.19 1.43
CA GLY A 74 49.72 -16.67 2.76
C GLY A 74 50.47 -15.78 3.78
N GLY A 75 49.98 -15.69 5.02
CA GLY A 75 50.84 -15.37 6.17
C GLY A 75 50.70 -13.98 6.80
N ARG A 76 50.35 -14.00 8.08
CA ARG A 76 50.22 -12.94 9.09
C ARG A 76 51.57 -12.32 9.49
N GLU A 77 51.59 -11.08 9.99
CA GLU A 77 51.81 -10.72 11.42
C GLU A 77 52.15 -9.23 11.60
N ASP A 78 51.75 -8.77 12.78
CA ASP A 78 51.78 -7.46 13.40
C ASP A 78 53.20 -6.99 13.79
N HIS A 79 53.48 -5.68 13.75
CA HIS A 79 54.32 -4.96 14.72
C HIS A 79 54.30 -3.45 14.45
N GLY A 80 54.13 -2.69 15.54
CA GLY A 80 53.85 -1.26 15.55
C GLY A 80 55.04 -0.30 15.48
N GLY A 81 54.64 0.98 15.43
CA GLY A 81 55.32 2.16 15.95
C GLY A 81 56.74 2.46 15.47
N ASP A 82 56.91 3.51 14.65
CA ASP A 82 57.40 4.76 15.21
C ASP A 82 57.24 5.98 14.28
N SER A 83 57.23 7.11 14.97
CA SER A 83 56.97 8.48 14.57
C SER A 83 58.01 9.14 13.66
N TYR A 84 57.58 9.78 12.56
CA TYR A 84 58.28 10.92 11.94
C TYR A 84 57.30 11.94 11.38
N ARG A 85 57.26 13.12 12.02
CA ARG A 85 56.64 14.34 11.48
C ARG A 85 57.63 14.99 10.51
N SER A 86 57.17 15.31 9.29
CA SER A 86 57.64 16.50 8.60
C SER A 86 56.56 17.02 7.67
N ASN A 87 56.27 18.32 7.82
CA ASN A 87 55.34 19.12 7.03
C ASN A 87 55.65 19.04 5.54
N ASP A 88 54.61 18.90 4.73
CA ASP A 88 54.48 19.69 3.50
C ASP A 88 53.01 20.03 3.27
N ASN A 89 52.72 21.32 3.34
CA ASN A 89 51.45 21.94 2.98
C ASN A 89 51.31 21.92 1.45
N VAL A 90 50.31 21.22 0.92
CA VAL A 90 49.67 21.62 -0.34
C VAL A 90 48.16 21.55 -0.16
N ASP A 91 47.60 22.74 -0.24
CA ASP A 91 46.19 23.14 -0.25
C ASP A 91 45.37 22.37 -1.31
N SER A 92 44.38 21.61 -0.85
CA SER A 92 43.26 21.16 -1.66
C SER A 92 42.03 21.09 -0.76
N GLY A 93 41.18 22.11 -0.86
CA GLY A 93 39.95 22.23 -0.10
C GLY A 93 38.98 21.09 -0.39
N SER A 94 38.96 20.11 0.51
CA SER A 94 37.90 19.11 0.62
C SER A 94 37.08 19.44 1.86
N TYR A 95 35.86 19.93 1.67
CA TYR A 95 34.88 20.05 2.74
C TYR A 95 34.59 18.64 3.29
N PRO A 96 34.88 18.34 4.57
CA PRO A 96 34.42 17.09 5.15
C PRO A 96 32.92 17.23 5.36
N TYR A 97 32.14 16.49 4.56
CA TYR A 97 30.86 16.02 5.04
C TYR A 97 31.19 15.11 6.22
N GLU A 98 30.91 15.57 7.43
CA GLU A 98 30.77 14.68 8.57
C GLU A 98 29.63 13.71 8.18
N GLU A 99 29.99 12.52 7.73
CA GLU A 99 29.12 11.36 7.85
C GLU A 99 28.88 11.21 9.35
N GLU A 100 27.79 11.79 9.84
CA GLU A 100 27.14 11.25 11.02
C GLU A 100 26.82 9.79 10.64
N GLU A 101 27.70 8.88 11.04
CA GLU A 101 27.39 7.48 11.37
C GLU A 101 26.35 7.53 12.49
N ASP A 102 25.14 7.93 12.10
CA ASP A 102 23.93 7.79 12.87
C ASP A 102 23.63 6.29 12.80
N ASP A 103 24.37 5.51 13.60
CA ASP A 103 24.21 4.06 13.78
C ASP A 103 22.72 3.77 13.75
N GLU A 104 22.32 3.20 12.62
CA GLU A 104 20.93 3.14 12.16
C GLU A 104 20.13 2.52 13.29
N ARG A 105 19.33 3.32 14.00
CA ARG A 105 18.36 2.78 14.96
C ARG A 105 17.50 1.82 14.18
N ASP A 106 17.76 0.53 14.35
CA ASP A 106 17.03 -0.54 13.71
C ASP A 106 15.55 -0.23 13.87
N LEU A 107 14.83 -0.12 12.75
CA LEU A 107 13.41 0.21 12.79
C LEU A 107 12.62 -0.89 13.52
N PHE A 108 13.25 -2.05 13.70
CA PHE A 108 12.83 -3.07 14.64
C PHE A 108 13.38 -2.79 16.04
N GLY A 109 12.49 -2.70 17.02
CA GLY A 109 12.91 -2.60 18.42
C GLY A 109 13.33 -3.96 18.98
N SER A 110 14.11 -3.93 20.05
CA SER A 110 14.48 -5.13 20.82
C SER A 110 13.24 -5.92 21.23
N ASP A 111 13.25 -7.24 21.03
CA ASP A 111 12.14 -8.11 21.41
C ASP A 111 11.85 -8.00 22.92
N ASN A 112 10.64 -7.57 23.27
CA ASN A 112 10.21 -7.42 24.65
C ASN A 112 9.36 -8.64 25.06
N GLU A 113 10.06 -9.76 25.28
CA GLU A 113 9.48 -11.04 25.66
C GLU A 113 8.62 -10.96 26.93
N ASP A 114 8.87 -9.99 27.83
CA ASP A 114 8.12 -9.82 29.07
C ASP A 114 6.77 -9.12 28.84
N TYR A 115 6.74 -8.10 27.96
CA TYR A 115 5.46 -7.56 27.47
C TYR A 115 4.63 -8.68 26.83
N THR A 116 5.31 -9.67 26.23
CA THR A 116 4.86 -11.06 25.99
C THR A 116 3.58 -11.52 26.65
N LYS A 117 3.70 -11.49 27.97
CA LYS A 117 2.94 -12.27 28.95
C LYS A 117 1.97 -11.38 29.72
N THR A 118 1.95 -10.07 29.44
CA THR A 118 1.01 -9.15 30.07
C THR A 118 -0.38 -9.37 29.47
N PRO A 119 -1.43 -9.53 30.31
CA PRO A 119 -2.81 -9.58 29.84
C PRO A 119 -3.14 -8.38 28.95
N ALA A 120 -4.01 -8.55 27.95
CA ALA A 120 -4.50 -7.47 27.06
C ALA A 120 -5.31 -6.35 27.77
N LEU A 121 -5.20 -6.27 29.10
CA LEU A 121 -5.62 -5.16 29.94
C LEU A 121 -4.41 -4.26 30.16
N SER A 122 -4.24 -3.29 29.27
CA SER A 122 -3.23 -2.24 29.44
C SER A 122 -3.43 -1.53 30.80
N THR A 123 -2.42 -1.61 31.68
CA THR A 123 -2.30 -0.76 32.88
C THR A 123 -1.92 0.69 32.54
N TYR A 124 -1.50 0.96 31.29
CA TYR A 124 -1.35 2.31 30.79
C TYR A 124 -2.74 2.90 30.54
N SER A 125 -3.01 4.03 31.18
CA SER A 125 -4.23 4.79 30.94
C SER A 125 -4.34 5.09 29.45
N ILE A 126 -5.45 4.66 28.85
CA ILE A 126 -5.86 5.07 27.50
C ILE A 126 -5.70 6.60 27.44
N PRO A 127 -4.99 7.18 26.47
CA PRO A 127 -4.95 8.61 26.29
C PRO A 127 -6.37 9.11 26.00
N VAL A 128 -7.06 9.53 27.05
CA VAL A 128 -8.38 10.15 26.93
C VAL A 128 -8.13 11.50 26.26
N LEU A 129 -8.64 11.65 25.04
CA LEU A 129 -8.70 12.96 24.40
C LEU A 129 -9.37 13.94 25.37
N PRO A 130 -8.87 15.18 25.54
CA PRO A 130 -9.40 16.12 26.52
C PRO A 130 -10.92 16.21 26.43
N ALA A 131 -11.61 15.95 27.55
CA ALA A 131 -13.05 16.07 27.65
C ALA A 131 -13.44 17.54 27.45
N GLY A 132 -13.92 17.88 26.25
CA GLY A 132 -14.29 19.24 25.89
C GLY A 132 -15.39 19.39 24.86
N TRP A 133 -15.93 18.29 24.32
CA TRP A 133 -17.11 18.32 23.43
C TRP A 133 -18.16 17.32 23.90
N SER A 134 -18.74 17.58 25.06
CA SER A 134 -20.09 17.07 25.36
C SER A 134 -21.06 17.73 24.39
N SER A 135 -21.60 16.94 23.46
CA SER A 135 -22.78 17.28 22.67
C SER A 135 -24.02 17.08 23.53
N ASP A 136 -24.20 17.92 24.56
CA ASP A 136 -25.50 18.06 25.20
C ASP A 136 -26.31 19.09 24.41
N ASN A 137 -27.10 18.60 23.45
CA ASN A 137 -28.21 19.38 22.92
C ASN A 137 -29.37 18.46 22.57
N ASN A 138 -29.97 17.91 23.62
CA ASN A 138 -31.32 17.36 23.58
C ASN A 138 -32.23 18.26 24.42
N GLY A 139 -33.20 18.93 23.81
CA GLY A 139 -34.21 19.70 24.55
C GLY A 139 -34.82 20.86 23.76
N GLY A 140 -35.98 20.60 23.14
CA GLY A 140 -36.76 21.61 22.44
C GLY A 140 -37.55 22.57 23.34
N ARG A 141 -38.21 23.51 22.64
CA ARG A 141 -39.34 24.39 23.05
C ARG A 141 -39.07 25.50 24.08
N GLY A 142 -39.10 26.74 23.55
CA GLY A 142 -40.09 27.73 23.97
C GLY A 142 -39.56 29.00 24.66
N GLY A 143 -40.08 30.16 24.21
CA GLY A 143 -40.36 31.28 25.10
C GLY A 143 -39.51 32.54 24.93
N MET A 144 -40.14 33.61 24.45
CA MET A 144 -39.70 35.01 24.50
C MET A 144 -39.41 35.48 25.94
N GLY A 145 -38.41 36.36 26.11
CA GLY A 145 -38.22 37.09 27.37
C GLY A 145 -37.17 38.19 27.29
N ARG A 146 -37.63 39.45 27.31
CA ARG A 146 -36.84 40.69 27.38
C ARG A 146 -36.28 40.93 28.79
N GLY A 147 -35.16 41.65 28.89
CA GLY A 147 -34.73 42.41 30.09
C GLY A 147 -33.23 42.73 30.04
N ARG A 148 -32.80 43.88 29.52
CA ARG A 148 -32.68 45.22 30.16
C ARG A 148 -31.71 45.22 31.36
N TRP A 149 -30.64 46.02 31.27
CA TRP A 149 -29.97 46.96 32.22
C TRP A 149 -28.62 47.34 31.55
N GLY A 150 -28.07 48.55 31.46
CA GLY A 150 -28.43 49.90 31.91
C GLY A 150 -27.26 50.85 31.54
N ASN A 151 -27.58 52.08 31.16
CA ASN A 151 -26.74 53.17 30.60
C ASN A 151 -25.50 53.60 31.40
N GLY A 152 -24.54 54.23 30.70
CA GLY A 152 -24.23 55.65 30.96
C GLY A 152 -22.80 56.17 30.78
N ARG A 153 -22.71 57.36 30.14
CA ARG A 153 -21.60 58.36 30.00
C ARG A 153 -20.62 58.10 28.84
N GLY A 154 -20.31 59.04 27.93
CA GLY A 154 -20.58 60.47 27.79
C GLY A 154 -19.35 61.13 27.14
N GLY A 155 -19.50 62.00 26.14
CA GLY A 155 -18.39 62.80 25.59
C GLY A 155 -18.61 63.33 24.18
N ALA A 156 -18.57 64.65 24.02
CA ALA A 156 -18.96 65.44 22.85
C ALA A 156 -17.83 65.68 21.84
N GLY A 157 -18.18 66.13 20.61
CA GLY A 157 -17.29 66.99 19.82
C GLY A 157 -17.40 66.95 18.28
N LEU A 158 -18.07 67.96 17.72
CA LEU A 158 -17.69 68.76 16.53
C LEU A 158 -17.77 68.18 15.09
N LEU A 159 -18.55 68.91 14.25
CA LEU A 159 -18.67 68.91 12.78
C LEU A 159 -17.45 69.62 12.11
N PRO A 160 -17.26 69.73 10.75
CA PRO A 160 -18.20 69.57 9.64
C PRO A 160 -17.70 68.92 8.29
N ARG A 161 -18.70 68.68 7.41
CA ARG A 161 -18.80 68.51 5.92
C ARG A 161 -17.72 69.20 5.01
N PRO A 162 -17.60 68.98 3.65
CA PRO A 162 -18.66 68.68 2.65
C PRO A 162 -18.34 67.96 1.28
N GLY A 163 -19.34 67.20 0.75
CA GLY A 163 -19.81 66.99 -0.67
C GLY A 163 -18.84 66.81 -1.89
N PRO A 164 -19.34 66.59 -3.13
CA PRO A 164 -20.68 66.27 -3.64
C PRO A 164 -20.78 65.03 -4.59
N PHE A 165 -22.02 64.61 -4.88
CA PHE A 165 -22.49 63.62 -5.88
C PHE A 165 -22.03 63.92 -7.34
N PRO A 166 -21.99 62.98 -8.33
CA PRO A 166 -23.17 62.19 -8.77
C PRO A 166 -22.99 60.78 -9.37
N GLY A 167 -24.04 59.95 -9.19
CA GLY A 167 -24.67 59.06 -10.17
C GLY A 167 -23.85 58.11 -11.05
N GLY A 168 -24.04 56.81 -10.87
CA GLY A 168 -23.70 55.81 -11.88
C GLY A 168 -24.11 54.38 -11.49
N ARG A 169 -25.12 53.82 -12.16
CA ARG A 169 -25.52 52.41 -12.10
C ARG A 169 -24.33 51.48 -12.42
N GLY A 170 -24.17 50.42 -11.64
CA GLY A 170 -23.33 49.26 -12.01
C GLY A 170 -23.48 48.16 -10.97
N GLY A 171 -24.27 47.13 -11.28
CA GLY A 171 -24.53 46.02 -10.37
C GLY A 171 -23.30 45.15 -10.12
N ARG A 172 -23.24 44.53 -8.94
CA ARG A 172 -22.52 43.27 -8.68
C ARG A 172 -23.15 42.60 -7.46
N GLY A 173 -23.81 41.48 -7.72
CA GLY A 173 -24.18 40.52 -6.68
C GLY A 173 -22.91 39.95 -6.04
N GLY A 174 -22.81 40.07 -4.72
CA GLY A 174 -21.75 39.48 -3.92
C GLY A 174 -22.21 38.14 -3.36
N PHE A 175 -21.53 37.09 -3.80
CA PHE A 175 -21.62 35.71 -3.35
C PHE A 175 -21.39 35.61 -1.83
N GLY A 176 -22.45 35.28 -1.08
CA GLY A 176 -22.34 34.70 0.26
C GLY A 176 -22.10 33.21 0.14
N GLY A 177 -20.91 32.75 0.55
CA GLY A 177 -20.51 31.34 0.52
C GLY A 177 -21.48 30.47 1.33
N ARG A 178 -22.03 29.44 0.66
CA ARG A 178 -22.71 28.34 1.33
C ARG A 178 -21.67 27.58 2.14
N TYR A 179 -21.73 27.67 3.46
CA TYR A 179 -21.17 26.63 4.32
C TYR A 179 -21.91 25.33 3.94
N GLN A 180 -21.23 24.45 3.21
CA GLN A 180 -21.67 23.07 3.06
C GLN A 180 -21.60 22.44 4.45
N ASN A 181 -22.74 22.37 5.14
CA ASN A 181 -22.92 21.43 6.23
C ASN A 181 -22.72 20.04 5.62
N TYR A 182 -21.55 19.44 5.83
CA TYR A 182 -21.42 17.99 5.75
C TYR A 182 -22.42 17.44 6.75
N GLN A 183 -23.55 16.93 6.26
CA GLN A 183 -24.46 16.15 7.08
C GLN A 183 -23.64 14.98 7.62
N ARG A 184 -23.41 14.97 8.94
CA ARG A 184 -22.76 13.83 9.60
C ARG A 184 -23.63 12.60 9.33
N ASP A 185 -23.00 11.54 8.82
CA ASP A 185 -23.63 10.23 8.65
C ASP A 185 -24.31 9.84 9.98
N GLU A 186 -25.57 9.40 9.92
CA GLU A 186 -26.31 9.00 11.14
C GLU A 186 -25.65 7.83 11.85
N ARG A 187 -24.81 7.06 11.13
CA ARG A 187 -23.99 5.96 11.66
C ARG A 187 -22.70 6.44 12.34
N PHE A 188 -22.41 7.74 12.38
CA PHE A 188 -21.15 8.25 12.91
C PHE A 188 -20.94 7.88 14.39
N VAL A 189 -19.78 7.27 14.69
CA VAL A 189 -19.39 6.89 16.06
C VAL A 189 -18.23 7.74 16.56
N SER A 190 -17.15 7.85 15.78
CA SER A 190 -15.93 8.54 16.19
C SER A 190 -15.11 9.00 14.98
N GLU A 191 -14.22 9.97 15.18
CA GLU A 191 -13.27 10.42 14.15
C GLU A 191 -11.85 10.56 14.69
N LEU A 192 -10.87 10.29 13.84
CA LEU A 192 -9.47 10.65 14.07
C LEU A 192 -9.01 11.62 12.99
N LYS A 193 -8.84 12.89 13.36
CA LYS A 193 -8.35 13.92 12.43
C LYS A 193 -6.85 13.76 12.20
N LEU A 194 -6.42 13.99 10.95
CA LEU A 194 -5.01 14.07 10.58
C LEU A 194 -4.45 15.46 10.97
N SER A 195 -4.52 15.80 12.27
CA SER A 195 -4.22 17.14 12.79
C SER A 195 -2.76 17.37 13.13
N LYS A 196 -2.01 16.30 13.46
CA LYS A 196 -0.59 16.40 13.78
C LYS A 196 0.21 16.70 12.52
N SER A 197 1.12 17.66 12.62
CA SER A 197 2.07 17.92 11.54
C SER A 197 2.97 16.71 11.35
N LYS A 198 3.43 16.48 10.11
CA LYS A 198 4.42 15.43 9.82
C LYS A 198 5.69 15.60 10.64
N GLU A 199 6.05 16.84 10.98
CA GLU A 199 7.16 17.17 11.90
C GLU A 199 6.95 16.67 13.33
N THR A 200 5.70 16.63 13.81
CA THR A 200 5.38 16.10 15.13
C THR A 200 5.50 14.58 15.14
N LEU A 201 4.97 13.93 14.09
CA LEU A 201 5.03 12.49 13.92
C LEU A 201 6.46 11.98 13.65
N SER A 202 7.29 12.73 12.92
CA SER A 202 8.66 12.34 12.61
C SER A 202 9.58 12.32 13.85
N ARG A 203 9.23 13.07 14.89
CA ARG A 203 9.94 13.08 16.17
C ARG A 203 9.51 11.95 17.10
N LYS A 204 8.39 11.29 16.83
CA LYS A 204 7.87 10.19 17.66
C LYS A 204 8.65 8.91 17.33
N SER A 205 9.34 8.38 18.32
CA SER A 205 9.95 7.05 18.23
C SER A 205 8.87 5.99 18.45
N THR A 206 8.48 5.29 17.40
CA THR A 206 7.51 4.20 17.45
C THR A 206 8.24 2.88 17.33
N VAL A 207 8.11 2.02 18.33
CA VAL A 207 8.70 0.69 18.32
C VAL A 207 7.86 -0.23 17.43
N PHE A 208 8.52 -0.93 16.52
CA PHE A 208 7.94 -2.00 15.71
C PHE A 208 8.71 -3.28 15.98
N GLN A 209 8.06 -4.39 16.31
CA GLN A 209 8.74 -5.67 16.53
C GLN A 209 9.08 -6.31 15.17
N GLU A 210 10.26 -6.93 15.06
CA GLU A 210 10.61 -7.70 13.87
C GLU A 210 9.51 -8.75 13.59
N PRO A 211 8.90 -8.74 12.39
CA PRO A 211 7.83 -9.67 12.07
C PRO A 211 8.34 -11.11 12.05
N CYS A 212 7.61 -12.00 12.73
CA CYS A 212 7.93 -13.43 12.82
C CYS A 212 6.81 -14.25 12.20
N GLU A 213 7.14 -15.10 11.24
CA GLU A 213 6.20 -16.09 10.72
C GLU A 213 5.87 -17.14 11.79
N LEU A 214 4.59 -17.50 11.91
CA LEU A 214 4.11 -18.55 12.81
C LEU A 214 3.60 -19.78 12.06
N THR A 215 3.03 -19.58 10.87
CA THR A 215 2.56 -20.61 9.96
C THR A 215 2.35 -20.01 8.59
N SER A 216 1.99 -20.84 7.61
CA SER A 216 1.57 -20.43 6.29
C SER A 216 0.42 -21.32 5.78
N TYR A 217 -0.18 -20.89 4.67
CA TYR A 217 -1.10 -21.72 3.90
C TYR A 217 -0.97 -21.43 2.40
N SER A 218 -1.37 -22.40 1.58
CA SER A 218 -1.36 -22.33 0.13
C SER A 218 -2.76 -22.57 -0.41
N ARG A 219 -3.24 -21.72 -1.31
CA ARG A 219 -4.39 -22.00 -2.17
C ARG A 219 -3.87 -22.52 -3.50
N VAL A 220 -4.35 -23.70 -3.91
CA VAL A 220 -3.92 -24.34 -5.15
C VAL A 220 -4.97 -24.21 -6.25
N GLU A 221 -4.61 -24.64 -7.46
CA GLU A 221 -5.54 -24.74 -8.58
C GLU A 221 -6.81 -25.51 -8.19
N GLY A 222 -7.97 -24.99 -8.57
CA GLY A 222 -9.28 -25.51 -8.14
C GLY A 222 -9.80 -24.92 -6.81
N GLY A 223 -8.99 -24.12 -6.10
CA GLY A 223 -9.40 -23.31 -4.96
C GLY A 223 -9.26 -23.97 -3.59
N GLU A 224 -8.78 -25.22 -3.53
CA GLU A 224 -8.51 -25.90 -2.26
C GLU A 224 -7.39 -25.22 -1.46
N VAL A 225 -7.53 -25.20 -0.14
CA VAL A 225 -6.58 -24.58 0.78
C VAL A 225 -5.88 -25.64 1.62
N PHE A 226 -4.54 -25.55 1.66
CA PHE A 226 -3.68 -26.42 2.46
C PHE A 226 -2.85 -25.60 3.44
N PHE A 227 -2.79 -26.02 4.70
CA PHE A 227 -2.00 -25.34 5.75
C PHE A 227 -0.52 -25.77 5.74
N ASP A 228 0.09 -25.64 4.56
CA ASP A 228 1.50 -25.91 4.26
C ASP A 228 2.04 -24.95 3.17
N GLU A 229 3.27 -25.21 2.74
CA GLU A 229 4.07 -24.34 1.87
C GLU A 229 4.10 -24.79 0.40
N ARG A 230 3.18 -25.66 -0.03
CA ARG A 230 3.22 -26.22 -1.39
C ARG A 230 3.08 -25.19 -2.51
N GLY A 231 2.44 -24.06 -2.24
CA GLY A 231 2.27 -22.95 -3.18
C GLY A 231 3.40 -21.93 -3.16
N LEU A 232 4.41 -22.09 -2.28
CA LEU A 232 5.52 -21.16 -2.20
C LEU A 232 6.46 -21.33 -3.39
N ARG A 233 6.57 -20.27 -4.20
CA ARG A 233 7.44 -20.23 -5.38
C ARG A 233 8.88 -19.89 -5.00
N LEU A 234 9.85 -20.42 -5.77
CA LEU A 234 11.27 -20.07 -5.64
C LEU A 234 11.62 -18.92 -6.58
N PHE A 235 12.46 -18.00 -6.13
CA PHE A 235 12.90 -16.86 -6.91
C PHE A 235 13.92 -17.26 -7.99
N LYS A 236 13.68 -16.85 -9.24
CA LYS A 236 14.63 -17.02 -10.35
C LYS A 236 15.71 -15.94 -10.28
N ARG A 237 16.87 -16.27 -9.70
CA ARG A 237 18.00 -15.33 -9.52
C ARG A 237 18.50 -14.67 -10.81
N HIS A 238 18.32 -15.34 -11.94
CA HIS A 238 18.76 -14.90 -13.28
C HIS A 238 17.68 -14.15 -14.09
N VAL A 239 16.63 -13.64 -13.46
CA VAL A 239 15.54 -12.91 -14.15
C VAL A 239 16.01 -11.68 -14.95
N SER A 240 17.18 -11.11 -14.65
CA SER A 240 17.80 -10.05 -15.46
C SER A 240 18.23 -10.51 -16.85
N GLU A 241 18.30 -11.81 -17.11
CA GLU A 241 18.58 -12.37 -18.43
C GLU A 241 17.33 -12.38 -19.33
N ASP A 242 16.13 -12.23 -18.75
CA ASP A 242 14.85 -12.20 -19.47
C ASP A 242 14.44 -10.78 -19.94
N ILE A 243 15.37 -9.81 -19.92
CA ILE A 243 15.09 -8.47 -20.48
C ILE A 243 14.75 -8.59 -21.96
N GLY A 244 13.65 -7.96 -22.36
CA GLY A 244 13.04 -8.09 -23.68
C GLY A 244 11.85 -9.05 -23.73
N ALA A 245 11.56 -9.79 -22.65
CA ALA A 245 10.39 -10.65 -22.55
C ALA A 245 9.08 -9.87 -22.76
N ASP A 246 8.14 -10.50 -23.45
CA ASP A 246 6.82 -9.94 -23.72
C ASP A 246 5.84 -10.40 -22.62
N LEU A 247 5.47 -9.50 -21.72
CA LEU A 247 4.55 -9.79 -20.61
C LEU A 247 3.11 -10.01 -21.08
N ASN A 248 2.83 -9.91 -22.39
CA ASN A 248 1.55 -10.32 -22.96
C ASN A 248 1.45 -11.83 -23.23
N GLN A 249 2.57 -12.56 -23.21
CA GLN A 249 2.55 -14.02 -23.40
C GLN A 249 1.64 -14.67 -22.35
N GLY A 250 0.67 -15.46 -22.80
CA GLY A 250 -0.28 -16.18 -21.94
C GLY A 250 -1.54 -15.41 -21.53
N TYR A 251 -1.72 -14.16 -21.98
CA TYR A 251 -2.87 -13.33 -21.59
C TYR A 251 -4.24 -13.91 -21.99
N ASP A 252 -4.29 -14.64 -23.10
CA ASP A 252 -5.48 -15.30 -23.63
C ASP A 252 -5.91 -16.53 -22.81
N THR A 253 -4.98 -17.12 -22.06
CA THR A 253 -5.22 -18.25 -21.15
C THR A 253 -5.24 -17.84 -19.68
N PHE A 254 -5.19 -16.53 -19.39
CA PHE A 254 -5.19 -15.98 -18.04
C PHE A 254 -6.50 -16.24 -17.29
N ILE A 255 -6.38 -16.85 -16.10
CA ILE A 255 -7.48 -17.04 -15.17
C ILE A 255 -7.41 -15.90 -14.14
N GLU A 256 -8.40 -15.00 -14.19
CA GLU A 256 -8.48 -13.86 -13.27
C GLU A 256 -8.69 -14.34 -11.83
N LYS A 257 -8.08 -13.61 -10.88
CA LYS A 257 -8.36 -13.78 -9.46
C LYS A 257 -9.87 -13.60 -9.23
N ILE A 258 -10.40 -14.32 -8.26
CA ILE A 258 -11.79 -14.27 -7.82
C ILE A 258 -11.81 -13.55 -6.47
N ASP A 259 -12.75 -12.63 -6.30
CA ASP A 259 -12.97 -11.97 -5.01
C ASP A 259 -13.67 -12.93 -4.05
N LEU A 260 -12.92 -13.47 -3.09
CA LEU A 260 -13.44 -14.33 -2.03
C LEU A 260 -14.05 -13.53 -0.86
N GLY A 261 -13.88 -12.20 -0.84
CA GLY A 261 -14.31 -11.35 0.27
C GLY A 261 -13.91 -11.92 1.63
N SER A 262 -14.88 -11.97 2.55
CA SER A 262 -14.67 -12.51 3.90
C SER A 262 -14.42 -14.03 3.96
N GLU A 263 -14.72 -14.80 2.91
CA GLU A 263 -14.42 -16.25 2.87
C GLU A 263 -12.91 -16.48 2.87
N GLY A 264 -12.15 -15.67 2.11
CA GLY A 264 -10.69 -15.70 2.13
C GLY A 264 -10.12 -15.37 3.52
N PHE A 265 -10.79 -14.48 4.27
CA PHE A 265 -10.44 -14.21 5.67
C PHE A 265 -10.72 -15.43 6.56
N GLY A 266 -11.76 -16.21 6.25
CA GLY A 266 -12.06 -17.50 6.88
C GLY A 266 -10.92 -18.50 6.78
N ASP A 267 -10.27 -18.62 5.62
CA ASP A 267 -9.11 -19.50 5.40
C ASP A 267 -7.91 -19.09 6.26
N PHE A 268 -7.63 -17.79 6.32
CA PHE A 268 -6.61 -17.24 7.21
C PHE A 268 -6.93 -17.57 8.68
N LEU A 269 -8.15 -17.31 9.13
CA LEU A 269 -8.59 -17.65 10.49
C LEU A 269 -8.56 -19.16 10.75
N ALA A 270 -8.78 -20.00 9.74
CA ALA A 270 -8.72 -21.45 9.86
C ALA A 270 -7.27 -21.93 10.06
N SER A 271 -6.31 -21.35 9.35
CA SER A 271 -4.87 -21.66 9.54
C SER A 271 -4.39 -21.37 10.97
N ILE A 272 -4.85 -20.24 11.56
CA ILE A 272 -4.57 -19.86 12.96
C ILE A 272 -5.08 -20.94 13.93
N ARG A 273 -6.33 -21.40 13.74
CA ARG A 273 -6.93 -22.45 14.58
C ARG A 273 -6.22 -23.78 14.41
N ALA A 274 -5.93 -24.18 13.17
CA ALA A 274 -5.28 -25.45 12.85
C ALA A 274 -3.90 -25.59 13.49
N LYS A 275 -3.18 -24.48 13.68
CA LYS A 275 -1.86 -24.44 14.32
C LYS A 275 -1.91 -24.09 15.81
N ASN A 276 -3.10 -23.99 16.40
CA ASN A 276 -3.31 -23.66 17.82
C ASN A 276 -2.62 -22.35 18.24
N ILE A 277 -2.61 -21.34 17.36
CA ILE A 277 -2.05 -20.02 17.68
C ILE A 277 -3.03 -19.30 18.62
N SER A 278 -2.59 -19.01 19.85
CA SER A 278 -3.42 -18.31 20.84
C SER A 278 -3.63 -16.84 20.49
N LEU A 279 -4.88 -16.37 20.60
CA LEU A 279 -5.28 -14.99 20.40
C LEU A 279 -5.44 -14.19 21.70
N GLU A 280 -5.24 -14.79 22.89
CA GLU A 280 -5.53 -14.18 24.20
C GLU A 280 -4.81 -12.84 24.46
N ASN A 281 -3.70 -12.57 23.77
CA ASN A 281 -2.96 -11.31 23.87
C ASN A 281 -2.85 -10.57 22.53
N ILE A 282 -3.55 -11.03 21.49
CA ILE A 282 -3.53 -10.41 20.17
C ILE A 282 -4.61 -9.33 20.11
N HIS A 283 -4.19 -8.11 19.77
CA HIS A 283 -5.08 -6.94 19.75
C HIS A 283 -5.76 -6.83 18.39
N PHE A 284 -5.02 -7.12 17.31
CA PHE A 284 -5.51 -7.02 15.94
C PHE A 284 -5.22 -8.30 15.13
N VAL A 285 -6.22 -8.78 14.40
CA VAL A 285 -6.10 -9.85 13.40
C VAL A 285 -6.60 -9.31 12.06
N THR A 286 -5.78 -9.38 11.01
CA THR A 286 -6.15 -8.78 9.72
C THR A 286 -5.32 -9.31 8.54
N PHE A 287 -5.78 -9.14 7.31
CA PHE A 287 -4.84 -9.20 6.18
C PHE A 287 -3.94 -7.96 6.15
N ARG A 288 -2.70 -8.15 5.65
CA ARG A 288 -1.71 -7.09 5.43
C ARG A 288 -2.29 -5.86 4.72
N ASN A 289 -3.24 -6.06 3.79
CA ASN A 289 -3.92 -5.00 3.05
C ASN A 289 -4.46 -3.86 3.93
N ASN A 290 -5.09 -4.17 5.07
CA ASN A 290 -5.68 -3.15 5.94
C ASN A 290 -4.60 -2.35 6.69
N LEU A 291 -3.50 -2.99 7.12
CA LEU A 291 -2.37 -2.28 7.69
C LEU A 291 -1.74 -1.35 6.66
N ASN A 292 -1.61 -1.82 5.42
CA ASN A 292 -1.09 -1.01 4.33
C ASN A 292 -1.91 0.30 4.13
N LYS A 293 -3.24 0.19 4.12
CA LYS A 293 -4.17 1.32 4.06
C LYS A 293 -4.00 2.28 5.24
N ILE A 294 -3.89 1.76 6.46
CA ILE A 294 -3.69 2.56 7.68
C ILE A 294 -2.35 3.32 7.65
N LEU A 295 -1.24 2.65 7.35
CA LEU A 295 0.09 3.29 7.27
C LEU A 295 0.14 4.31 6.11
N GLY A 296 -0.49 3.97 4.97
CA GLY A 296 -0.52 4.80 3.78
C GLY A 296 -1.31 6.10 3.95
N ALA A 297 -2.35 6.11 4.78
CA ALA A 297 -3.17 7.29 5.06
C ALA A 297 -2.39 8.48 5.64
N ALA A 298 -1.18 8.25 6.19
CA ALA A 298 -0.28 9.34 6.58
C ALA A 298 0.08 10.28 5.41
N TYR A 299 0.19 9.75 4.19
CA TYR A 299 0.57 10.49 2.98
C TYR A 299 -0.47 10.46 1.86
N ASN A 300 -1.28 9.40 1.75
CA ASN A 300 -2.34 9.27 0.75
C ASN A 300 -3.40 10.38 0.87
N ARG A 301 -3.71 11.06 -0.23
CA ARG A 301 -4.72 12.14 -0.29
C ARG A 301 -5.64 12.03 -1.51
N ASN A 302 -5.69 10.86 -2.13
CA ASN A 302 -6.37 10.65 -3.42
C ASN A 302 -7.12 9.32 -3.50
N GLU A 303 -6.68 8.29 -2.76
CA GLU A 303 -7.26 6.94 -2.83
C GLU A 303 -8.13 6.66 -1.61
N PRO A 304 -9.46 6.53 -1.77
CA PRO A 304 -10.33 6.16 -0.67
C PRO A 304 -10.21 4.69 -0.34
N TRP A 305 -10.50 4.34 0.91
CA TRP A 305 -10.60 2.95 1.34
C TRP A 305 -11.61 2.78 2.48
N GLU A 306 -12.07 1.54 2.63
CA GLU A 306 -12.94 1.09 3.71
C GLU A 306 -12.43 -0.26 4.24
N MET A 307 -12.72 -0.54 5.52
CA MET A 307 -12.55 -1.86 6.14
C MET A 307 -13.61 -2.10 7.23
N GLY A 308 -14.00 -3.35 7.40
CA GLY A 308 -14.82 -3.80 8.53
C GLY A 308 -14.01 -3.87 9.81
N VAL A 309 -14.62 -3.57 10.94
CA VAL A 309 -13.98 -3.59 12.27
C VAL A 309 -14.88 -4.29 13.26
N HIS A 310 -14.46 -5.46 13.72
CA HIS A 310 -15.27 -6.35 14.55
C HIS A 310 -14.49 -6.76 15.80
N LYS A 311 -14.94 -6.41 17.00
CA LYS A 311 -14.24 -6.82 18.23
C LYS A 311 -14.91 -8.01 18.88
N ARG A 312 -14.16 -9.08 19.10
CA ARG A 312 -14.62 -10.34 19.71
C ARG A 312 -13.55 -10.91 20.63
N ASN A 313 -13.93 -11.25 21.85
CA ASN A 313 -13.06 -11.72 22.92
C ASN A 313 -11.81 -10.84 23.14
N GLY A 314 -11.98 -9.51 23.05
CA GLY A 314 -10.88 -8.54 23.19
C GLY A 314 -10.00 -8.36 21.95
N THR A 315 -10.12 -9.20 20.92
CA THR A 315 -9.39 -9.07 19.65
C THR A 315 -10.22 -8.29 18.62
N ILE A 316 -9.60 -7.32 17.95
CA ILE A 316 -10.21 -6.60 16.82
C ILE A 316 -9.82 -7.28 15.52
N TYR A 317 -10.82 -7.73 14.77
CA TYR A 317 -10.68 -8.26 13.43
C TYR A 317 -10.94 -7.12 12.43
N LEU A 318 -9.95 -6.84 11.57
CA LEU A 318 -10.11 -5.86 10.50
C LEU A 318 -10.32 -6.60 9.18
N ASP A 319 -11.52 -6.51 8.65
CA ASP A 319 -11.96 -7.21 7.43
C ASP A 319 -11.80 -6.32 6.19
N VAL A 320 -11.37 -6.89 5.07
CA VAL A 320 -11.10 -6.12 3.85
C VAL A 320 -12.42 -5.83 3.15
N HIS A 321 -12.75 -4.55 3.00
CA HIS A 321 -13.87 -4.12 2.16
C HIS A 321 -13.34 -3.58 0.84
N LYS A 322 -13.91 -4.07 -0.26
CA LYS A 322 -13.66 -3.55 -1.60
C LYS A 322 -14.65 -2.42 -1.90
N LEU A 323 -14.13 -1.27 -2.33
CA LEU A 323 -15.00 -0.18 -2.77
C LEU A 323 -15.51 -0.45 -4.19
N PRO A 324 -16.70 0.06 -4.57
CA PRO A 324 -17.18 -0.07 -5.93
C PRO A 324 -16.24 0.64 -6.92
N GLU A 325 -15.65 -0.14 -7.82
CA GLU A 325 -14.77 0.38 -8.87
C GLU A 325 -15.50 0.52 -10.21
N ARG A 326 -14.94 1.33 -11.11
CA ARG A 326 -15.39 1.37 -12.50
C ARG A 326 -15.13 0.01 -13.16
N PRO A 327 -15.98 -0.41 -14.11
CA PRO A 327 -15.66 -1.58 -14.94
C PRO A 327 -14.29 -1.42 -15.59
N GLN A 328 -13.40 -2.38 -15.37
CA GLN A 328 -12.07 -2.41 -15.96
C GLN A 328 -12.17 -2.67 -17.47
N SER A 329 -11.41 -1.91 -18.27
CA SER A 329 -11.25 -2.18 -19.69
C SER A 329 -10.34 -3.39 -19.94
N ASP A 330 -10.35 -3.95 -21.16
CA ASP A 330 -9.38 -5.00 -21.53
C ASP A 330 -7.93 -4.52 -21.38
N LEU A 331 -7.67 -3.23 -21.61
CA LEU A 331 -6.34 -2.65 -21.39
C LEU A 331 -5.96 -2.62 -19.90
N ASP A 332 -6.91 -2.32 -19.01
CA ASP A 332 -6.67 -2.37 -17.56
C ASP A 332 -6.43 -3.83 -17.13
N ARG A 333 -7.25 -4.77 -17.62
CA ARG A 333 -7.08 -6.22 -17.39
C ARG A 333 -5.71 -6.71 -17.85
N ARG A 334 -5.26 -6.27 -19.04
CA ARG A 334 -3.95 -6.60 -19.61
C ARG A 334 -2.78 -6.03 -18.79
N ARG A 335 -2.91 -4.80 -18.29
CA ARG A 335 -1.91 -4.18 -17.40
C ARG A 335 -1.79 -4.94 -16.07
N CYS A 336 -2.91 -5.31 -15.46
CA CYS A 336 -2.91 -6.19 -14.28
C CYS A 336 -2.23 -7.53 -14.59
N TYR A 337 -2.53 -8.14 -15.74
CA TYR A 337 -1.91 -9.39 -16.16
C TYR A 337 -0.37 -9.31 -16.27
N TRP A 338 0.18 -8.18 -16.74
CA TRP A 338 1.63 -8.01 -16.82
C TRP A 338 2.33 -8.17 -15.46
N GLY A 339 1.63 -7.88 -14.36
CA GLY A 339 2.07 -8.22 -13.00
C GLY A 339 2.24 -9.72 -12.81
N TYR A 340 1.16 -10.49 -12.98
CA TYR A 340 1.15 -11.95 -12.84
C TYR A 340 2.09 -12.67 -13.82
N CYS A 341 2.20 -12.17 -15.05
CA CYS A 341 3.13 -12.69 -16.04
C CYS A 341 4.59 -12.47 -15.59
N PHE A 342 4.91 -11.27 -15.08
CA PHE A 342 6.25 -11.00 -14.55
C PHE A 342 6.56 -11.85 -13.31
N GLU A 343 5.60 -12.07 -12.41
CA GLU A 343 5.79 -13.00 -11.29
C GLU A 343 6.15 -14.40 -11.79
N SER A 344 5.39 -14.90 -12.77
CA SER A 344 5.61 -16.21 -13.39
C SER A 344 6.95 -16.30 -14.15
N LEU A 345 7.50 -15.17 -14.60
CA LEU A 345 8.81 -15.07 -15.23
C LEU A 345 9.94 -15.03 -14.19
N ALA A 346 9.71 -14.35 -13.07
CA ALA A 346 10.66 -14.10 -12.00
C ALA A 346 10.72 -15.23 -10.96
N THR A 347 9.92 -16.29 -11.12
CA THR A 347 9.94 -17.49 -10.28
C THR A 347 10.33 -18.73 -11.06
N GLU A 348 10.94 -19.70 -10.37
CA GLU A 348 11.19 -21.02 -10.92
C GLU A 348 9.89 -21.84 -10.95
N ASP A 349 9.62 -22.43 -12.11
CA ASP A 349 8.51 -23.34 -12.32
C ASP A 349 9.06 -24.70 -12.75
N PRO A 350 9.07 -25.72 -11.86
CA PRO A 350 9.57 -27.06 -12.18
C PRO A 350 8.78 -27.75 -13.30
N GLY A 351 7.53 -27.34 -13.53
CA GLY A 351 6.66 -27.88 -14.56
C GLY A 351 6.91 -27.28 -15.94
N ARG A 352 7.58 -26.12 -16.02
CA ARG A 352 7.85 -25.43 -17.28
C ARG A 352 9.02 -26.05 -18.00
N ALA A 353 8.79 -26.55 -19.21
CA ALA A 353 9.86 -27.07 -20.04
C ALA A 353 10.83 -25.96 -20.46
N TYR A 354 12.09 -26.31 -20.72
CA TYR A 354 13.09 -25.34 -21.16
C TYR A 354 12.66 -24.66 -22.47
N GLY A 355 12.50 -23.33 -22.42
CA GLY A 355 12.06 -22.52 -23.56
C GLY A 355 10.55 -22.53 -23.82
N GLU A 356 9.74 -23.02 -22.88
CA GLU A 356 8.28 -22.91 -22.94
C GLU A 356 7.83 -21.50 -22.53
N ASP A 357 6.96 -20.91 -23.35
CA ASP A 357 6.37 -19.60 -23.09
C ASP A 357 5.42 -19.64 -21.89
N ILE A 358 5.21 -18.48 -21.24
CA ILE A 358 4.24 -18.35 -20.15
C ILE A 358 2.81 -18.58 -20.69
N HIS A 359 2.07 -19.49 -20.05
CA HIS A 359 0.67 -19.77 -20.32
C HIS A 359 -0.04 -20.21 -19.04
N HIS A 360 -1.38 -20.27 -19.07
CA HIS A 360 -2.21 -20.80 -17.98
C HIS A 360 -1.94 -20.19 -16.59
N VAL A 361 -1.57 -18.91 -16.54
CA VAL A 361 -1.37 -18.19 -15.28
C VAL A 361 -2.71 -18.09 -14.55
N ASP A 362 -2.77 -18.63 -13.34
CA ASP A 362 -3.95 -18.58 -12.47
C ASP A 362 -3.68 -17.69 -11.24
N ALA A 363 -4.32 -16.52 -11.22
CA ALA A 363 -4.17 -15.56 -10.13
C ALA A 363 -4.92 -15.96 -8.84
N ASN A 364 -5.64 -17.08 -8.84
CA ASN A 364 -6.24 -17.66 -7.64
C ASN A 364 -5.25 -18.54 -6.85
N VAL A 365 -4.14 -18.96 -7.46
CA VAL A 365 -3.08 -19.70 -6.78
C VAL A 365 -2.26 -18.70 -5.97
N GLU A 366 -2.25 -18.85 -4.65
CA GLU A 366 -1.60 -17.91 -3.73
C GLU A 366 -0.95 -18.63 -2.56
N PHE A 367 0.13 -18.06 -2.04
CA PHE A 367 0.77 -18.48 -0.80
C PHE A 367 0.74 -17.33 0.20
N VAL A 368 0.28 -17.63 1.42
CA VAL A 368 0.10 -16.65 2.48
C VAL A 368 0.89 -17.06 3.71
N SER A 369 1.77 -16.18 4.15
CA SER A 369 2.46 -16.26 5.43
C SER A 369 1.60 -15.64 6.54
N VAL A 370 1.51 -16.32 7.68
CA VAL A 370 0.85 -15.82 8.89
C VAL A 370 1.92 -15.27 9.83
N VAL A 371 1.96 -13.94 9.91
CA VAL A 371 3.04 -13.19 10.54
C VAL A 371 2.54 -12.50 11.81
N LYS A 372 3.31 -12.64 12.89
CA LYS A 372 3.09 -11.92 14.15
C LYS A 372 4.09 -10.77 14.27
N THR A 373 3.59 -9.62 14.69
CA THR A 373 4.40 -8.45 15.04
C THR A 373 3.74 -7.63 16.15
N LYS A 374 4.33 -6.49 16.49
CA LYS A 374 3.83 -5.52 17.45
C LYS A 374 4.16 -4.11 16.99
N LEU A 375 3.14 -3.24 16.90
CA LEU A 375 3.29 -1.81 16.64
C LEU A 375 2.94 -1.02 17.89
N GLY A 376 3.92 -0.32 18.45
CA GLY A 376 3.77 0.39 19.72
C GLY A 376 3.40 -0.57 20.85
N ALA A 377 2.19 -0.42 21.41
CA ALA A 377 1.64 -1.32 22.42
C ALA A 377 0.86 -2.51 21.83
N HIS A 378 0.47 -2.47 20.57
CA HIS A 378 -0.53 -3.38 20.02
C HIS A 378 0.10 -4.55 19.29
N ARG A 379 -0.27 -5.77 19.67
CA ARG A 379 0.11 -6.99 18.94
C ARG A 379 -0.80 -7.21 17.75
N VAL A 380 -0.18 -7.55 16.63
CA VAL A 380 -0.86 -7.77 15.36
C VAL A 380 -0.51 -9.15 14.84
N LEU A 381 -1.52 -9.91 14.43
CA LEU A 381 -1.37 -11.12 13.64
C LEU A 381 -1.92 -10.83 12.26
N MET A 382 -1.11 -11.04 11.22
CA MET A 382 -1.49 -10.73 9.86
C MET A 382 -1.30 -11.88 8.87
N GLY A 383 -2.21 -11.99 7.92
CA GLY A 383 -1.99 -12.77 6.71
C GLY A 383 -1.31 -11.89 5.65
N ALA A 384 -0.15 -12.31 5.16
CA ALA A 384 0.61 -11.64 4.12
C ALA A 384 0.85 -12.59 2.95
N GLU A 385 0.21 -12.30 1.81
CA GLU A 385 0.51 -12.96 0.53
C GLU A 385 1.98 -12.67 0.17
N MET A 386 2.75 -13.73 -0.10
CA MET A 386 4.16 -13.64 -0.47
C MET A 386 4.35 -14.19 -1.87
N ASP A 387 5.04 -13.43 -2.73
CA ASP A 387 5.16 -13.79 -4.14
C ASP A 387 6.10 -14.98 -4.34
N CYS A 388 7.26 -14.96 -3.69
CA CYS A 388 8.25 -16.04 -3.73
C CYS A 388 9.25 -15.96 -2.57
N CYS A 389 10.15 -16.94 -2.48
CA CYS A 389 11.27 -16.94 -1.56
C CYS A 389 12.61 -17.24 -2.24
N ASP A 390 13.69 -16.88 -1.56
CA ASP A 390 15.07 -17.25 -1.88
C ASP A 390 15.76 -17.72 -0.59
N GLU A 391 16.94 -18.31 -0.72
CA GLU A 391 17.77 -18.77 0.38
C GLU A 391 19.07 -17.97 0.42
N THR A 392 19.43 -17.40 1.58
CA THR A 392 20.72 -16.73 1.74
C THR A 392 21.87 -17.74 1.74
N ASP A 393 23.11 -17.26 1.57
CA ASP A 393 24.31 -18.11 1.66
C ASP A 393 24.44 -18.82 3.03
N GLU A 394 23.77 -18.31 4.06
CA GLU A 394 23.69 -18.88 5.41
C GLU A 394 22.58 -19.94 5.58
N GLY A 395 21.84 -20.26 4.50
CA GLY A 395 20.73 -21.20 4.53
C GLY A 395 19.42 -20.62 5.10
N ARG A 396 19.32 -19.29 5.23
CA ARG A 396 18.12 -18.64 5.77
C ARG A 396 17.14 -18.35 4.64
N ARG A 397 15.90 -18.83 4.77
CA ARG A 397 14.82 -18.45 3.85
C ARG A 397 14.47 -16.98 4.03
N ILE A 398 14.34 -16.27 2.93
CA ILE A 398 13.87 -14.89 2.86
C ILE A 398 12.78 -14.78 1.80
N TYR A 399 11.76 -13.97 2.07
CA TYR A 399 10.74 -13.63 1.07
C TYR A 399 11.23 -12.52 0.14
N ILE A 400 10.73 -12.52 -1.09
CA ILE A 400 10.98 -11.47 -2.08
C ILE A 400 9.63 -11.06 -2.67
N GLU A 401 9.33 -9.77 -2.56
CA GLU A 401 8.15 -9.18 -3.20
C GLU A 401 8.50 -8.85 -4.66
N LEU A 402 7.60 -9.16 -5.58
CA LEU A 402 7.72 -8.91 -7.01
C LEU A 402 6.75 -7.79 -7.40
N LYS A 403 7.23 -6.85 -8.21
CA LYS A 403 6.43 -5.72 -8.68
C LYS A 403 6.69 -5.44 -10.14
N THR A 404 5.65 -5.08 -10.86
CA THR A 404 5.76 -4.56 -12.22
C THR A 404 5.41 -3.08 -12.22
N SER A 405 6.17 -2.27 -12.96
CA SER A 405 5.87 -0.86 -13.15
C SER A 405 6.25 -0.41 -14.56
N ARG A 406 5.60 0.63 -15.06
CA ARG A 406 6.09 1.38 -16.22
C ARG A 406 7.54 1.85 -15.99
N GLU A 407 8.38 1.75 -17.01
CA GLU A 407 9.71 2.34 -17.03
C GLU A 407 9.64 3.86 -16.79
N LEU A 408 10.65 4.37 -16.09
CA LEU A 408 10.64 5.71 -15.57
C LEU A 408 11.16 6.71 -16.59
N ASP A 409 10.48 7.85 -16.67
CA ASP A 409 10.91 9.05 -17.38
C ASP A 409 10.86 10.26 -16.44
N ASP A 410 11.41 11.39 -16.86
CA ASP A 410 11.50 12.61 -16.04
C ASP A 410 10.15 13.07 -15.45
N ARG A 411 9.02 12.69 -16.07
CA ARG A 411 7.67 13.07 -15.63
C ARG A 411 7.11 12.10 -14.58
N THR A 412 7.52 10.84 -14.62
CA THR A 412 6.97 9.76 -13.80
C THR A 412 7.83 9.43 -12.58
N VAL A 413 9.13 9.76 -12.60
CA VAL A 413 10.08 9.47 -11.50
C VAL A 413 9.60 10.02 -10.15
N GLU A 414 9.11 11.27 -10.11
CA GLU A 414 8.71 11.87 -8.82
C GLU A 414 7.50 11.14 -8.22
N ARG A 415 6.49 10.80 -9.04
CA ARG A 415 5.32 10.04 -8.57
C ARG A 415 5.73 8.63 -8.13
N PHE A 416 6.62 7.98 -8.88
CA PHE A 416 7.16 6.67 -8.49
C PHE A 416 7.83 6.72 -7.11
N GLU A 417 8.71 7.70 -6.88
CA GLU A 417 9.43 7.83 -5.61
C GLU A 417 8.54 8.25 -4.43
N ARG A 418 7.58 9.14 -4.67
CA ARG A 418 6.69 9.67 -3.62
C ARG A 418 5.54 8.73 -3.25
N GLU A 419 4.99 8.02 -4.23
CA GLU A 419 3.75 7.24 -4.07
C GLU A 419 4.03 5.73 -4.18
N LYS A 420 4.56 5.25 -5.31
CA LYS A 420 4.76 3.81 -5.53
C LYS A 420 5.80 3.21 -4.58
N LEU A 421 6.95 3.84 -4.38
CA LEU A 421 7.95 3.34 -3.43
C LEU A 421 7.49 3.41 -1.98
N LEU A 422 6.66 4.39 -1.61
CA LEU A 422 6.04 4.41 -0.29
C LEU A 422 5.15 3.18 -0.10
N LYS A 423 4.33 2.89 -1.11
CA LYS A 423 3.45 1.73 -1.14
C LYS A 423 4.26 0.42 -1.02
N PHE A 424 5.26 0.23 -1.87
CA PHE A 424 6.13 -0.96 -1.84
C PHE A 424 6.83 -1.11 -0.48
N TRP A 425 7.38 -0.03 0.06
CA TRP A 425 8.02 -0.05 1.38
C TRP A 425 7.04 -0.46 2.48
N ILE A 426 5.84 0.12 2.53
CA ILE A 426 4.83 -0.23 3.55
C ILE A 426 4.53 -1.73 3.51
N GLN A 427 4.21 -2.25 2.32
CA GLN A 427 3.81 -3.64 2.12
C GLN A 427 4.88 -4.62 2.57
N SER A 428 6.13 -4.39 2.17
CA SER A 428 7.24 -5.28 2.52
C SER A 428 7.69 -5.10 3.97
N PHE A 429 7.73 -3.86 4.48
CA PHE A 429 8.22 -3.56 5.83
C PHE A 429 7.36 -4.20 6.92
N VAL A 430 6.02 -4.09 6.83
CA VAL A 430 5.13 -4.59 7.90
C VAL A 430 5.15 -6.11 8.04
N ALA A 431 5.53 -6.82 6.98
CA ALA A 431 5.64 -8.28 6.95
C ALA A 431 7.09 -8.79 7.02
N GLY A 432 8.08 -7.90 7.15
CA GLY A 432 9.49 -8.29 7.30
C GLY A 432 10.15 -8.78 6.01
N VAL A 433 9.62 -8.40 4.84
CA VAL A 433 10.16 -8.80 3.54
C VAL A 433 11.38 -7.93 3.19
N PRO A 434 12.60 -8.51 3.07
CA PRO A 434 13.83 -7.72 2.95
C PRO A 434 14.11 -7.16 1.54
N TYR A 435 13.58 -7.78 0.49
CA TYR A 435 13.83 -7.39 -0.90
C TYR A 435 12.55 -7.25 -1.70
N ILE A 436 12.59 -6.30 -2.65
CA ILE A 436 11.57 -6.08 -3.66
C ILE A 436 12.26 -6.10 -5.02
N LEU A 437 11.85 -6.97 -5.92
CA LEU A 437 12.30 -6.94 -7.32
C LEU A 437 11.25 -6.21 -8.16
N VAL A 438 11.67 -5.13 -8.81
CA VAL A 438 10.82 -4.37 -9.73
C VAL A 438 11.20 -4.71 -11.17
N GLY A 439 10.25 -5.25 -11.94
CA GLY A 439 10.30 -5.35 -13.39
C GLY A 439 9.72 -4.09 -14.03
N TYR A 440 10.57 -3.33 -14.73
CA TYR A 440 10.16 -2.16 -15.47
C TYR A 440 9.80 -2.53 -16.90
N ARG A 441 8.59 -2.18 -17.32
CA ARG A 441 8.04 -2.48 -18.65
C ARG A 441 7.76 -1.23 -19.46
N ASP A 442 7.82 -1.34 -20.78
CA ASP A 442 7.39 -0.29 -21.69
C ASP A 442 5.85 -0.19 -21.79
N ASP A 443 5.34 0.71 -22.63
CA ASP A 443 3.90 0.89 -22.84
C ASP A 443 3.24 -0.28 -23.61
N GLY A 444 4.04 -1.13 -24.26
CA GLY A 444 3.60 -2.33 -24.97
C GLY A 444 3.57 -3.59 -24.10
N GLY A 445 4.09 -3.52 -22.87
CA GLY A 445 4.18 -4.67 -21.97
C GLY A 445 5.45 -5.48 -22.15
N ARG A 446 6.52 -4.93 -22.73
CA ARG A 446 7.82 -5.60 -22.76
C ARG A 446 8.66 -5.23 -21.55
N LEU A 447 9.27 -6.22 -20.91
CA LEU A 447 10.22 -6.01 -19.82
C LEU A 447 11.49 -5.36 -20.38
N VAL A 448 11.86 -4.18 -19.88
CA VAL A 448 13.03 -3.41 -20.37
C VAL A 448 14.14 -3.29 -19.33
N ARG A 449 13.83 -3.43 -18.04
CA ARG A 449 14.81 -3.39 -16.95
C ARG A 449 14.28 -4.12 -15.71
N THR A 450 15.18 -4.63 -14.89
CA THR A 450 14.86 -5.12 -13.54
C THR A 450 15.72 -4.39 -12.51
N GLU A 451 15.19 -4.20 -11.29
CA GLU A 451 15.93 -3.58 -10.18
C GLU A 451 15.59 -4.29 -8.88
N ARG A 452 16.61 -4.78 -8.18
CA ARG A 452 16.45 -5.36 -6.84
C ARG A 452 16.67 -4.30 -5.77
N LEU A 453 15.60 -3.95 -5.07
CA LEU A 453 15.59 -2.95 -4.01
C LEU A 453 15.62 -3.63 -2.64
N ARG A 454 16.45 -3.12 -1.72
CA ARG A 454 16.37 -3.48 -0.29
C ARG A 454 15.30 -2.64 0.39
N THR A 455 14.38 -3.27 1.11
CA THR A 455 13.28 -2.57 1.80
C THR A 455 13.80 -1.49 2.74
N LYS A 456 14.87 -1.77 3.51
CA LYS A 456 15.50 -0.77 4.41
C LYS A 456 16.05 0.45 3.64
N ASP A 457 16.64 0.23 2.46
CA ASP A 457 17.23 1.30 1.65
C ASP A 457 16.20 2.24 1.03
N ILE A 458 15.01 1.73 0.68
CA ILE A 458 13.93 2.53 0.10
C ILE A 458 13.53 3.67 1.06
N ALA A 459 13.30 3.35 2.33
CA ALA A 459 12.94 4.35 3.34
C ALA A 459 14.08 5.33 3.61
N ARG A 460 15.34 4.86 3.64
CA ARG A 460 16.52 5.73 3.81
C ARG A 460 16.62 6.73 2.67
N ARG A 461 16.52 6.27 1.42
CA ARG A 461 16.52 7.10 0.20
C ARG A 461 15.40 8.14 0.21
N ALA A 462 14.18 7.72 0.52
CA ALA A 462 13.03 8.62 0.54
C ALA A 462 13.15 9.72 1.61
N ARG A 463 13.73 9.38 2.78
CA ARG A 463 14.02 10.36 3.85
C ARG A 463 15.06 11.38 3.40
N LEU A 464 16.17 10.93 2.79
CA LEU A 464 17.24 11.81 2.31
C LEU A 464 16.75 12.79 1.22
N LYS A 465 15.86 12.31 0.34
CA LYS A 465 15.21 13.15 -0.69
C LYS A 465 14.01 13.95 -0.19
N ASN A 466 13.66 13.85 1.10
CA ASN A 466 12.51 14.50 1.72
C ASN A 466 11.18 14.22 1.00
N TYR A 467 11.00 13.00 0.47
CA TYR A 467 9.76 12.57 -0.16
C TYR A 467 8.71 12.12 0.87
N TRP A 468 9.11 11.22 1.76
CA TRP A 468 8.32 10.71 2.86
C TRP A 468 9.24 10.07 3.91
N GLN A 469 8.69 9.76 5.08
CA GLN A 469 9.46 9.17 6.19
C GLN A 469 8.68 7.98 6.76
N GLY A 470 9.31 6.80 6.79
CA GLY A 470 8.67 5.59 7.32
C GLY A 470 8.24 5.74 8.78
N GLY A 471 9.02 6.44 9.61
CA GLY A 471 8.68 6.73 11.00
C GLY A 471 7.36 7.51 11.16
N VAL A 472 7.01 8.39 10.21
CA VAL A 472 5.72 9.11 10.21
C VAL A 472 4.55 8.14 9.99
N CYS A 473 4.69 7.19 9.06
CA CYS A 473 3.69 6.14 8.83
C CYS A 473 3.48 5.28 10.07
N LEU A 474 4.56 4.86 10.74
CA LEU A 474 4.49 4.04 11.95
C LEU A 474 3.88 4.81 13.13
N ALA A 475 4.32 6.05 13.35
CA ALA A 475 3.75 6.93 14.37
C ALA A 475 2.26 7.19 14.18
N PHE A 476 1.84 7.43 12.93
CA PHE A 476 0.44 7.60 12.58
C PHE A 476 -0.34 6.31 12.82
N ALA A 477 0.13 5.17 12.32
CA ALA A 477 -0.54 3.89 12.48
C ALA A 477 -0.67 3.49 13.96
N ASP A 478 0.34 3.74 14.80
CA ASP A 478 0.25 3.53 16.25
C ASP A 478 -0.86 4.37 16.89
N GLU A 479 -1.05 5.63 16.45
CA GLU A 479 -2.16 6.46 16.91
C GLU A 479 -3.53 5.94 16.46
N VAL A 480 -3.62 5.44 15.23
CA VAL A 480 -4.83 4.81 14.70
C VAL A 480 -5.17 3.56 15.52
N LEU A 481 -4.20 2.67 15.77
CA LEU A 481 -4.43 1.46 16.55
C LEU A 481 -4.80 1.78 18.01
N CYS A 482 -4.13 2.75 18.65
CA CYS A 482 -4.52 3.25 19.98
C CYS A 482 -5.98 3.72 20.00
N TRP A 483 -6.36 4.55 19.02
CA TRP A 483 -7.70 5.11 18.92
C TRP A 483 -8.76 4.03 18.67
N LEU A 484 -8.52 3.11 17.73
CA LEU A 484 -9.42 1.99 17.44
C LEU A 484 -9.61 1.11 18.68
N TYR A 485 -8.52 0.67 19.31
CA TYR A 485 -8.59 -0.25 20.44
C TYR A 485 -9.30 0.36 21.67
N GLY A 486 -9.14 1.68 21.88
CA GLY A 486 -9.83 2.42 22.94
C GLY A 486 -11.29 2.79 22.63
N THR A 487 -11.69 2.82 21.36
CA THR A 487 -13.03 3.27 20.93
C THR A 487 -13.98 2.10 20.66
N VAL A 488 -13.50 1.09 19.93
CA VAL A 488 -14.29 -0.07 19.46
C VAL A 488 -14.75 -0.90 20.66
N LYS A 489 -16.07 -1.11 20.76
CA LYS A 489 -16.69 -1.86 21.85
C LYS A 489 -16.74 -3.36 21.56
N GLU A 490 -16.75 -4.12 22.63
CA GLU A 490 -16.84 -5.58 22.58
C GLU A 490 -18.16 -6.03 21.95
N ASN A 491 -18.11 -7.01 21.04
CA ASN A 491 -19.27 -7.54 20.30
C ASN A 491 -20.03 -6.52 19.43
N GLU A 492 -19.41 -5.40 19.09
CA GLU A 492 -19.95 -4.42 18.13
C GLU A 492 -19.27 -4.55 16.76
N ASP A 493 -19.95 -4.00 15.75
CA ASP A 493 -19.54 -4.02 14.35
C ASP A 493 -19.48 -2.60 13.80
N TYR A 494 -18.36 -2.27 13.17
CA TYR A 494 -18.11 -0.94 12.62
C TYR A 494 -17.52 -1.01 11.21
N THR A 495 -17.59 0.12 10.53
CA THR A 495 -16.88 0.42 9.30
C THR A 495 -15.87 1.53 9.58
N LEU A 496 -14.60 1.29 9.28
CA LEU A 496 -13.57 2.32 9.27
C LEU A 496 -13.32 2.78 7.84
N GLN A 497 -13.44 4.08 7.58
CA GLN A 497 -13.25 4.64 6.24
C GLN A 497 -12.28 5.84 6.21
N PHE A 498 -11.60 5.96 5.08
CA PHE A 498 -10.83 7.14 4.70
C PHE A 498 -11.29 7.59 3.31
N VAL A 499 -12.03 8.69 3.27
CA VAL A 499 -12.66 9.19 2.05
C VAL A 499 -12.37 10.67 1.85
N HIS A 500 -12.64 11.19 0.65
CA HIS A 500 -12.49 12.62 0.35
C HIS A 500 -13.25 13.47 1.39
N PRO A 501 -12.63 14.53 1.98
CA PRO A 501 -11.41 15.21 1.54
C PRO A 501 -10.11 14.72 2.19
N PHE A 502 -10.06 13.51 2.75
CA PHE A 502 -8.84 12.87 3.25
C PHE A 502 -8.16 13.61 4.42
N ILE A 503 -8.98 14.20 5.30
CA ILE A 503 -8.51 14.98 6.47
C ILE A 503 -8.76 14.26 7.80
N ARG A 504 -9.50 13.14 7.79
CA ARG A 504 -9.85 12.37 8.98
C ARG A 504 -10.15 10.91 8.60
N LEU A 505 -9.96 10.02 9.55
CA LEU A 505 -10.58 8.69 9.55
C LEU A 505 -11.92 8.77 10.27
N GLU A 506 -12.91 8.04 9.77
CA GLU A 506 -14.25 7.99 10.34
C GLU A 506 -14.59 6.55 10.72
N LEU A 507 -15.04 6.36 11.96
CA LEU A 507 -15.59 5.11 12.45
C LEU A 507 -17.11 5.22 12.46
N LEU A 508 -17.77 4.34 11.71
CA LEU A 508 -19.22 4.31 11.53
C LEU A 508 -19.79 3.00 12.06
N GLN A 509 -21.02 3.00 12.56
CA GLN A 509 -21.73 1.79 12.96
C GLN A 509 -22.04 0.94 11.71
N ALA A 510 -21.70 -0.35 11.77
CA ALA A 510 -22.06 -1.33 10.74
C ALA A 510 -23.29 -2.15 11.16
N GLN A 511 -23.92 -2.81 10.20
CA GLN A 511 -25.17 -3.55 10.40
C GLN A 511 -24.97 -5.00 10.84
N SER A 512 -23.85 -5.61 10.47
CA SER A 512 -23.60 -7.03 10.68
C SER A 512 -22.10 -7.37 10.71
N CYS A 513 -21.79 -8.55 11.24
CA CYS A 513 -20.48 -9.17 11.22
C CYS A 513 -20.41 -10.27 10.14
N PRO A 514 -19.30 -10.42 9.42
CA PRO A 514 -19.10 -11.54 8.51
C PRO A 514 -19.23 -12.91 9.19
N ASP A 515 -19.82 -13.88 8.48
CA ASP A 515 -19.97 -15.25 8.97
C ASP A 515 -18.62 -15.92 9.26
N ALA A 516 -17.57 -15.61 8.48
CA ALA A 516 -16.22 -16.11 8.70
C ALA A 516 -15.69 -15.79 10.11
N ILE A 517 -15.92 -14.56 10.60
CA ILE A 517 -15.50 -14.12 11.93
C ILE A 517 -16.40 -14.77 13.00
N THR A 518 -17.71 -14.78 12.77
CA THR A 518 -18.68 -15.38 13.70
C THR A 518 -18.38 -16.87 13.93
N ASN A 519 -18.16 -17.62 12.84
CA ASN A 519 -17.81 -19.04 12.87
C ASN A 519 -16.45 -19.28 13.53
N HIS A 520 -15.46 -18.43 13.25
CA HIS A 520 -14.15 -18.52 13.90
C HIS A 520 -14.25 -18.42 15.42
N VAL A 521 -14.96 -17.40 15.92
CA VAL A 521 -15.14 -17.17 17.36
C VAL A 521 -15.89 -18.34 18.01
N HIS A 522 -16.93 -18.87 17.35
CA HIS A 522 -17.64 -20.06 17.82
C HIS A 522 -16.71 -21.26 17.97
N LEU A 523 -15.88 -21.54 16.95
CA LEU A 523 -14.96 -22.67 16.95
C LEU A 523 -13.82 -22.53 17.97
N LEU A 524 -13.43 -21.30 18.33
CA LEU A 524 -12.48 -21.07 19.43
C LEU A 524 -13.06 -21.44 20.80
N GLN A 525 -14.36 -21.23 21.00
CA GLN A 525 -15.06 -21.56 22.24
C GLN A 525 -15.50 -23.03 22.28
N HIS A 526 -15.78 -23.62 21.11
CA HIS A 526 -16.28 -24.97 20.95
C HIS A 526 -15.49 -25.74 19.86
N PRO A 527 -14.25 -26.19 20.15
CA PRO A 527 -13.39 -26.81 19.15
C PRO A 527 -13.94 -28.11 18.54
N SER A 528 -14.88 -28.77 19.23
CA SER A 528 -15.51 -30.03 18.82
C SER A 528 -16.86 -29.87 18.12
N SER A 529 -17.36 -28.65 17.94
CA SER A 529 -18.69 -28.38 17.37
C SER A 529 -18.62 -28.00 15.88
N PRO A 530 -19.58 -28.41 15.04
CA PRO A 530 -19.69 -27.88 13.69
C PRO A 530 -20.03 -26.37 13.73
N PRO A 531 -19.68 -25.59 12.70
CA PRO A 531 -20.01 -24.17 12.65
C PRO A 531 -21.55 -23.97 12.70
N PRO A 532 -22.04 -22.89 13.34
CA PRO A 532 -23.46 -22.60 13.38
C PRO A 532 -24.02 -22.36 11.98
N PRO A 533 -25.29 -22.73 11.71
CA PRO A 533 -25.93 -22.44 10.44
C PRO A 533 -26.03 -20.91 10.23
N PRO A 534 -25.95 -20.42 8.98
CA PRO A 534 -26.09 -18.99 8.69
C PRO A 534 -27.45 -18.48 9.20
N PRO A 535 -27.54 -17.21 9.64
CA PRO A 535 -28.80 -16.65 10.09
C PRO A 535 -29.83 -16.72 8.95
N SER A 536 -30.93 -17.43 9.18
CA SER A 536 -32.02 -17.53 8.22
C SER A 536 -32.56 -16.13 7.93
N THR A 537 -32.35 -15.62 6.72
CA THR A 537 -33.12 -14.49 6.21
C THR A 537 -34.57 -14.92 6.16
N SER A 538 -35.33 -14.57 7.19
CA SER A 538 -36.78 -14.63 7.17
C SER A 538 -37.27 -13.67 6.09
N VAL A 539 -37.41 -14.18 4.87
CA VAL A 539 -38.21 -13.56 3.82
C VAL A 539 -39.65 -13.60 4.33
N THR A 540 -40.07 -12.52 4.95
CA THR A 540 -41.49 -12.24 5.13
C THR A 540 -42.09 -12.10 3.73
N LEU A 541 -42.90 -13.10 3.34
CA LEU A 541 -43.69 -13.12 2.10
C LEU A 541 -44.68 -11.97 2.05
#